data_AF-A0A0F8W807-F1
#
_entry.id   AF-A0A0F8W807-F1
#
_cell.length_a   1.000
_cell.length_b   1.000
_cell.length_c   1.000
_cell.angle_alpha   90.00
_cell.angle_beta   90.00
_cell.angle_gamma   90.00
#
_symmetry.space_group_name_H-M   'P 1'
#
loop_
_entity.id
_entity.type
_entity.pdbx_description
1 polymer ?
#
loop_
_entity_poly.entity_id
_entity_poly.type
_entity_poly.pdbx_seq_one_letter_code
_entity_poly.pdbx_strand_id
1 'polypeptide(L)'
;MAIKAGIIFNYLQFPDVSHFPFVINKSNDRLFLQKGLFVSTQSSEGFLIGIIERIILLNEYFTDALTIKAYNNNDNPNILKGLFPSDDFEFAIAIVKCLGVIRFKGKTTDDIERIQRMTYPASPGKEVYIVEEQLLNKFIGFDRENGLNLGKVKVTNSDANINMDRLLNKHFA
;
A
#
# COMPACT_ATOMS: atom_id res chain seq x y z
N MET A 1 14.03 -1.24 -10.45
CA MET A 1 12.97 -1.85 -11.26
C MET A 1 11.73 -1.87 -10.38
N ALA A 2 10.70 -1.11 -10.74
CA ALA A 2 9.53 -0.91 -9.88
C ALA A 2 8.81 -2.24 -9.64
N ILE A 3 8.54 -2.57 -8.38
CA ILE A 3 7.94 -3.84 -8.02
C ILE A 3 6.42 -3.68 -7.94
N LYS A 4 5.70 -4.35 -8.84
CA LYS A 4 4.22 -4.33 -8.88
C LYS A 4 3.66 -5.05 -7.65
N ALA A 5 2.83 -4.33 -6.89
CA ALA A 5 2.13 -4.81 -5.71
C ALA A 5 0.72 -5.33 -6.03
N GLY A 6 0.04 -4.74 -7.01
CA GLY A 6 -1.34 -5.11 -7.32
C GLY A 6 -2.06 -4.20 -8.31
N ILE A 7 -3.40 -4.29 -8.32
CA ILE A 7 -4.29 -3.51 -9.19
C ILE A 7 -5.42 -2.90 -8.36
N ILE A 8 -5.71 -1.61 -8.57
CA ILE A 8 -6.81 -0.91 -7.92
C ILE A 8 -8.13 -1.45 -8.42
N PHE A 9 -9.08 -1.66 -7.52
CA PHE A 9 -10.44 -2.08 -7.86
C PHE A 9 -11.47 -1.33 -7.01
N ASN A 10 -12.75 -1.57 -7.24
CA ASN A 10 -13.81 -1.01 -6.39
C ASN A 10 -14.06 -1.96 -5.22
N TYR A 11 -13.98 -1.43 -4.00
CA TYR A 11 -14.30 -2.18 -2.79
C TYR A 11 -15.05 -1.30 -1.81
N LEU A 12 -16.27 -1.72 -1.46
CA LEU A 12 -17.20 -0.94 -0.63
C LEU A 12 -17.42 0.47 -1.20
N GLN A 13 -16.96 1.50 -0.50
CA GLN A 13 -17.10 2.91 -0.88
C GLN A 13 -15.81 3.50 -1.50
N PHE A 14 -14.77 2.70 -1.72
CA PHE A 14 -13.48 3.13 -2.26
C PHE A 14 -13.30 2.67 -3.72
N PRO A 15 -12.50 3.40 -4.54
CA PRO A 15 -11.60 4.51 -4.18
C PRO A 15 -12.30 5.86 -3.94
N ASP A 16 -11.82 6.61 -2.94
CA ASP A 16 -12.13 8.02 -2.71
C ASP A 16 -10.83 8.86 -2.70
N VAL A 17 -10.91 10.14 -2.34
CA VAL A 17 -9.73 11.05 -2.31
C VAL A 17 -8.76 10.76 -1.16
N SER A 18 -9.19 10.01 -0.14
CA SER A 18 -8.43 9.69 1.06
C SER A 18 -7.90 8.25 1.05
N HIS A 19 -8.58 7.32 0.37
CA HIS A 19 -8.21 5.91 0.34
C HIS A 19 -8.51 5.27 -1.01
N PHE A 20 -7.69 4.29 -1.37
CA PHE A 20 -8.00 3.37 -2.47
C PHE A 20 -7.65 1.93 -2.08
N PRO A 21 -8.41 0.93 -2.57
CA PRO A 21 -8.11 -0.46 -2.34
C PRO A 21 -7.37 -1.04 -3.55
N PHE A 22 -6.49 -2.00 -3.32
CA PHE A 22 -5.93 -2.81 -4.39
C PHE A 22 -5.88 -4.28 -4.01
N VAL A 23 -6.07 -5.15 -4.99
CA VAL A 23 -5.90 -6.60 -4.81
C VAL A 23 -4.41 -6.93 -4.87
N ILE A 24 -3.93 -7.61 -3.84
CA ILE A 24 -2.53 -8.04 -3.74
C ILE A 24 -2.31 -9.19 -4.70
N ASN A 25 -1.27 -9.09 -5.53
CA ASN A 25 -0.94 -10.16 -6.46
C ASN A 25 -0.16 -11.28 -5.73
N LYS A 26 -0.81 -12.43 -5.50
CA LYS A 26 -0.21 -13.62 -4.87
C LYS A 26 0.93 -14.25 -5.70
N SER A 27 1.04 -13.93 -7.00
CA SER A 27 2.03 -14.57 -7.88
C SER A 27 3.50 -14.21 -7.58
N ASN A 28 3.75 -13.25 -6.68
CA ASN A 28 5.09 -12.91 -6.22
C ASN A 28 5.25 -13.36 -4.75
N ASP A 29 5.56 -14.65 -4.53
CA ASP A 29 5.88 -15.23 -3.21
C ASP A 29 7.02 -14.51 -2.45
N ARG A 30 7.76 -13.63 -3.14
CA ARG A 30 8.84 -12.82 -2.55
C ARG A 30 8.39 -11.46 -2.04
N LEU A 31 7.14 -11.05 -2.27
CA LEU A 31 6.65 -9.72 -1.94
C LEU A 31 5.84 -9.73 -0.65
N PHE A 32 6.51 -9.52 0.48
CA PHE A 32 5.84 -9.38 1.76
C PHE A 32 5.24 -7.97 1.90
N LEU A 33 4.00 -7.81 1.41
CA LEU A 33 3.23 -6.58 1.63
C LEU A 33 2.73 -6.56 3.07
N GLN A 34 3.07 -5.50 3.79
CA GLN A 34 2.68 -5.32 5.18
C GLN A 34 2.16 -3.91 5.44
N LYS A 35 1.37 -3.77 6.50
CA LYS A 35 0.90 -2.47 6.98
C LYS A 35 2.08 -1.52 7.19
N GLY A 36 1.94 -0.28 6.73
CA GLY A 36 2.95 0.78 6.83
C GLY A 36 3.90 0.85 5.63
N LEU A 37 3.74 -0.02 4.62
CA LEU A 37 4.52 0.06 3.39
C LEU A 37 4.01 1.18 2.49
N PHE A 38 4.94 1.91 1.88
CA PHE A 38 4.61 2.96 0.92
C PHE A 38 4.40 2.38 -0.47
N VAL A 39 3.29 2.77 -1.08
CA VAL A 39 2.90 2.35 -2.42
C VAL A 39 2.55 3.55 -3.26
N SER A 40 2.60 3.36 -4.58
CA SER A 40 2.33 4.40 -5.55
C SER A 40 1.52 3.90 -6.73
N THR A 41 0.82 4.84 -7.37
CA THR A 41 0.03 4.58 -8.58
C THR A 41 -0.06 5.84 -9.42
N GLN A 42 -0.30 5.68 -10.72
CA GLN A 42 -0.54 6.80 -11.61
C GLN A 42 -2.00 7.26 -11.48
N SER A 43 -2.20 8.50 -11.04
CA SER A 43 -3.50 9.17 -11.02
C SER A 43 -3.64 10.16 -12.19
N SER A 44 -4.84 10.71 -12.37
CA SER A 44 -5.08 11.82 -13.30
C SER A 44 -4.35 13.10 -12.90
N GLU A 45 -4.07 13.29 -11.61
CA GLU A 45 -3.46 14.51 -11.07
C GLU A 45 -1.93 14.47 -11.03
N GLY A 46 -1.34 13.27 -11.18
CA GLY A 46 0.08 13.00 -11.07
C GLY A 46 0.36 11.64 -10.42
N PHE A 47 1.56 11.48 -9.86
CA PHE A 47 2.00 10.25 -9.22
C PHE A 47 1.55 10.23 -7.75
N LEU A 48 0.55 9.41 -7.44
CA LEU A 48 -0.01 9.31 -6.10
C LEU A 48 0.89 8.43 -5.25
N ILE A 49 1.23 8.92 -4.06
CA ILE A 49 1.88 8.15 -2.99
C ILE A 49 0.90 7.96 -1.84
N GLY A 50 0.85 6.73 -1.34
CA GLY A 50 0.06 6.35 -0.17
C GLY A 50 0.79 5.35 0.71
N ILE A 51 0.18 5.06 1.86
CA ILE A 51 0.68 4.07 2.82
C ILE A 51 -0.38 3.00 3.04
N ILE A 52 0.03 1.72 3.06
CA ILE A 52 -0.88 0.61 3.38
C ILE A 52 -1.32 0.77 4.83
N GLU A 53 -2.59 1.10 5.04
CA GLU A 53 -3.17 1.27 6.37
C GLU A 53 -3.69 -0.05 6.93
N ARG A 54 -4.23 -0.91 6.06
CA ARG A 54 -4.87 -2.18 6.41
C ARG A 54 -4.69 -3.20 5.31
N ILE A 55 -4.59 -4.46 5.70
CA ILE A 55 -4.68 -5.61 4.79
C ILE A 55 -5.84 -6.46 5.28
N ILE A 56 -6.72 -6.87 4.36
CA ILE A 56 -7.91 -7.66 4.62
C ILE A 56 -7.76 -8.96 3.82
N LEU A 57 -7.81 -10.10 4.49
CA LEU A 57 -7.90 -11.40 3.84
C LEU A 57 -9.38 -11.75 3.68
N LEU A 58 -9.77 -12.08 2.45
CA LEU A 58 -11.11 -12.51 2.11
C LEU A 58 -11.08 -13.90 1.49
N ASN A 59 -12.12 -14.67 1.79
CA ASN A 59 -12.42 -15.94 1.15
C ASN A 59 -13.94 -16.07 1.10
N GLU A 60 -14.51 -16.06 -0.10
CA GLU A 60 -15.96 -16.05 -0.30
C GLU A 60 -16.65 -17.32 0.26
N TYR A 61 -15.92 -18.44 0.30
CA TYR A 61 -16.42 -19.71 0.82
C TYR A 61 -16.36 -19.83 2.34
N PHE A 62 -15.62 -18.93 3.02
CA PHE A 62 -15.45 -18.93 4.47
C PHE A 62 -16.19 -17.75 5.13
N THR A 63 -17.40 -17.48 4.65
CA THR A 63 -18.22 -16.35 5.13
C THR A 63 -19.23 -16.76 6.21
N ASP A 64 -19.77 -17.98 6.18
CA ASP A 64 -20.77 -18.45 7.14
C ASP A 64 -20.20 -19.45 8.18
N ALA A 65 -20.28 -19.08 9.45
CA ALA A 65 -19.76 -19.87 10.57
C ALA A 65 -20.52 -21.20 10.77
N LEU A 66 -21.84 -21.24 10.50
CA LEU A 66 -22.62 -22.47 10.65
C LEU A 66 -22.25 -23.49 9.58
N THR A 67 -22.10 -23.04 8.34
CA THR A 67 -21.61 -23.84 7.21
C THR A 67 -20.21 -24.40 7.52
N ILE A 68 -19.26 -23.55 7.94
CA ILE A 68 -17.90 -24.00 8.30
C ILE A 68 -17.93 -25.05 9.42
N LYS A 69 -18.72 -24.82 10.47
CA LYS A 69 -18.86 -25.76 11.60
C LYS A 69 -19.48 -27.09 11.18
N ALA A 70 -20.51 -27.07 10.33
CA ALA A 70 -21.16 -28.28 9.84
C ALA A 70 -20.19 -29.17 9.03
N TYR A 71 -19.33 -28.56 8.21
CA TYR A 71 -18.33 -29.29 7.43
C TYR A 71 -17.12 -29.75 8.24
N ASN A 72 -16.75 -29.03 9.30
CA ASN A 72 -15.64 -29.42 10.19
C ASN A 72 -16.00 -30.55 11.18
N ASN A 73 -17.29 -30.83 11.37
CA ASN A 73 -17.78 -31.86 12.29
C ASN A 73 -17.94 -33.26 11.65
N ASN A 74 -17.76 -33.40 10.33
CA ASN A 74 -17.80 -34.70 9.67
C ASN A 74 -16.39 -35.32 9.67
N ASP A 75 -16.28 -36.63 9.91
CA ASP A 75 -15.04 -37.45 9.96
C ASP A 75 -14.20 -37.47 8.66
N ASN A 76 -14.47 -36.56 7.72
CA ASN A 76 -13.78 -36.47 6.44
C ASN A 76 -13.13 -35.07 6.29
N PRO A 77 -11.87 -34.90 6.72
CA PRO A 77 -11.17 -33.61 6.76
C PRO A 77 -10.92 -32.98 5.37
N ASN A 78 -11.19 -33.72 4.28
CA ASN A 78 -10.94 -33.27 2.91
C ASN A 78 -12.20 -32.76 2.17
N ILE A 79 -13.39 -32.77 2.78
CA ILE A 79 -14.61 -32.27 2.12
C ILE A 79 -14.48 -30.79 1.78
N LEU A 80 -13.93 -29.98 2.71
CA LEU A 80 -13.71 -28.56 2.49
C LEU A 80 -12.73 -28.33 1.34
N LYS A 81 -11.57 -28.98 1.33
CA LYS A 81 -10.56 -28.84 0.27
C LYS A 81 -11.01 -29.39 -1.09
N GLY A 82 -11.86 -30.42 -1.11
CA GLY A 82 -12.33 -31.07 -2.34
C GLY A 82 -13.55 -30.42 -2.98
N LEU A 83 -14.40 -29.73 -2.20
CA LEU A 83 -15.60 -29.04 -2.71
C LEU A 83 -15.43 -27.53 -2.83
N PHE A 84 -14.61 -26.94 -1.96
CA PHE A 84 -14.34 -25.51 -1.92
C PHE A 84 -12.82 -25.31 -1.99
N PRO A 85 -12.28 -24.92 -3.15
CA PRO A 85 -10.86 -24.61 -3.28
C PRO A 85 -10.51 -23.33 -2.48
N SER A 86 -10.48 -23.46 -1.15
CA SER A 86 -10.34 -22.38 -0.19
C SER A 86 -9.07 -21.58 -0.42
N ASP A 87 -8.01 -22.29 -0.80
CA ASP A 87 -6.66 -21.73 -0.94
C ASP A 87 -6.55 -20.92 -2.25
N ASP A 88 -7.28 -21.35 -3.30
CA ASP A 88 -7.30 -20.69 -4.61
C ASP A 88 -8.20 -19.43 -4.63
N PHE A 89 -9.20 -19.37 -3.75
CA PHE A 89 -10.16 -18.25 -3.67
C PHE A 89 -9.93 -17.31 -2.49
N GLU A 90 -8.90 -17.58 -1.69
CA GLU A 90 -8.42 -16.59 -0.75
C GLU A 90 -7.68 -15.48 -1.51
N PHE A 91 -8.03 -14.23 -1.27
CA PHE A 91 -7.28 -13.09 -1.78
C PHE A 91 -7.14 -12.01 -0.71
N ALA A 92 -6.06 -11.24 -0.83
CA ALA A 92 -5.76 -10.16 0.10
C ALA A 92 -6.01 -8.81 -0.58
N ILE A 93 -6.71 -7.93 0.13
CA ILE A 93 -6.96 -6.54 -0.27
C ILE A 93 -6.13 -5.64 0.64
N ALA A 94 -5.35 -4.75 0.06
CA ALA A 94 -4.72 -3.66 0.79
C ALA A 94 -5.58 -2.40 0.67
N ILE A 95 -5.90 -1.78 1.81
CA ILE A 95 -6.49 -0.43 1.87
C ILE A 95 -5.36 0.56 2.09
N VAL A 96 -5.19 1.46 1.14
CA VAL A 96 -4.13 2.46 1.12
C VAL A 96 -4.70 3.81 1.50
N LYS A 97 -4.05 4.50 2.43
CA LYS A 97 -4.31 5.91 2.72
C LYS A 97 -3.50 6.79 1.80
N CYS A 98 -4.17 7.67 1.06
CA CYS A 98 -3.56 8.67 0.18
C CYS A 98 -2.82 9.72 1.01
N LEU A 99 -1.54 9.93 0.71
CA LEU A 99 -0.71 10.94 1.40
C LEU A 99 -0.53 12.20 0.56
N GLY A 100 -0.32 12.04 -0.75
CA GLY A 100 -0.15 13.17 -1.65
C GLY A 100 0.16 12.74 -3.08
N VAL A 101 0.04 13.71 -3.98
CA VAL A 101 0.32 13.54 -5.40
C VAL A 101 1.56 14.36 -5.76
N ILE A 102 2.52 13.69 -6.40
CA ILE A 102 3.74 14.28 -6.95
C ILE A 102 3.51 14.64 -8.42
N ARG A 103 3.87 15.86 -8.80
CA ARG A 103 4.12 16.24 -10.19
C ARG A 103 5.61 16.37 -10.41
N PHE A 104 6.11 15.69 -11.43
CA PHE A 104 7.51 15.72 -11.82
C PHE A 104 7.76 16.80 -12.86
N LYS A 105 8.96 17.38 -12.82
CA LYS A 105 9.41 18.38 -13.79
C LYS A 105 9.88 17.66 -15.06
N GLY A 106 9.12 17.78 -16.14
CA GLY A 106 9.46 17.15 -17.42
C GLY A 106 9.12 15.65 -17.47
N LYS A 107 9.93 14.85 -18.16
CA LYS A 107 9.67 13.41 -18.40
C LYS A 107 10.41 12.47 -17.44
N THR A 108 11.34 12.96 -16.63
CA THR A 108 12.12 12.15 -15.69
C THR A 108 11.49 12.20 -14.29
N THR A 109 11.56 11.08 -13.56
CA THR A 109 11.05 10.93 -12.19
C THR A 109 11.99 11.51 -11.12
N ASP A 110 13.04 12.23 -11.54
CA ASP A 110 14.11 12.66 -10.65
C ASP A 110 13.81 13.99 -9.95
N ASP A 111 13.11 14.90 -10.63
CA ASP A 111 12.84 16.23 -10.10
C ASP A 111 11.36 16.40 -9.77
N ILE A 112 11.05 16.52 -8.48
CA ILE A 112 9.71 16.85 -8.00
C ILE A 112 9.48 18.35 -8.22
N GLU A 113 8.52 18.70 -9.07
CA GLU A 113 8.08 20.08 -9.26
C GLU A 113 7.20 20.52 -8.08
N ARG A 114 6.23 19.69 -7.72
CA ARG A 114 5.27 20.00 -6.66
C ARG A 114 4.72 18.75 -6.01
N ILE A 115 4.51 18.84 -4.71
CA ILE A 115 3.70 17.90 -3.94
C ILE A 115 2.39 18.60 -3.56
N GLN A 116 1.26 17.97 -3.82
CA GLN A 116 -0.06 18.51 -3.48
C GLN A 116 -0.96 17.43 -2.87
N ARG A 117 -2.03 17.88 -2.20
CA ARG A 117 -3.07 16.95 -1.73
C ARG A 117 -3.87 16.45 -2.92
N MET A 118 -4.37 15.22 -2.78
CA MET A 118 -5.27 14.62 -3.76
C MET A 118 -6.61 15.37 -3.74
N THR A 119 -7.11 15.73 -4.93
CA THR A 119 -8.44 16.34 -5.10
C THR A 119 -9.38 15.48 -5.94
N TYR A 120 -8.86 14.42 -6.56
CA TYR A 120 -9.62 13.47 -7.35
C TYR A 120 -9.19 12.03 -7.01
N PRO A 121 -10.12 11.06 -6.90
CA PRO A 121 -9.80 9.69 -6.47
C PRO A 121 -8.89 8.94 -7.45
N ALA A 122 -8.19 7.92 -6.93
CA ALA A 122 -7.45 6.98 -7.78
C ALA A 122 -8.42 6.19 -8.68
N SER A 123 -7.98 5.87 -9.91
CA SER A 123 -8.85 5.16 -10.86
C SER A 123 -8.75 3.64 -10.69
N PRO A 124 -9.88 2.90 -10.68
CA PRO A 124 -9.87 1.45 -10.80
C PRO A 124 -9.15 0.98 -12.07
N GLY A 125 -8.53 -0.20 -12.00
CA GLY A 125 -7.74 -0.79 -13.08
C GLY A 125 -6.30 -0.28 -13.17
N LYS A 126 -5.91 0.72 -12.37
CA LYS A 126 -4.51 1.20 -12.33
C LYS A 126 -3.63 0.25 -11.54
N GLU A 127 -2.38 0.13 -11.99
CA GLU A 127 -1.36 -0.67 -11.29
C GLU A 127 -0.82 0.07 -10.07
N VAL A 128 -0.48 -0.71 -9.04
CA VAL A 128 0.11 -0.22 -7.79
C VAL A 128 1.50 -0.80 -7.66
N TYR A 129 2.47 0.03 -7.29
CA TYR A 129 3.88 -0.33 -7.15
C TYR A 129 4.41 0.04 -5.77
N ILE A 130 5.41 -0.70 -5.28
CA ILE A 130 6.18 -0.31 -4.10
C ILE A 130 6.99 0.95 -4.43
N VAL A 131 6.95 1.94 -3.54
CA VAL A 131 7.72 3.18 -3.70
C VAL A 131 9.21 2.90 -3.51
N GLU A 132 10.03 3.35 -4.47
CA GLU A 132 11.48 3.28 -4.36
C GLU A 132 12.00 4.25 -3.30
N GLU A 133 13.05 3.83 -2.57
CA GLU A 133 13.57 4.57 -1.41
C GLU A 133 13.96 6.02 -1.75
N GLN A 134 14.55 6.24 -2.93
CA GLN A 134 14.97 7.57 -3.36
C GLN A 134 13.77 8.53 -3.49
N LEU A 135 12.67 8.06 -4.09
CA LEU A 135 11.45 8.84 -4.23
C LEU A 135 10.77 9.05 -2.87
N LEU A 136 10.75 8.02 -2.03
CA LEU A 136 10.16 8.10 -0.70
C LEU A 136 10.85 9.18 0.15
N ASN A 137 12.18 9.23 0.12
CA ASN A 137 12.96 10.21 0.88
C ASN A 137 12.70 11.63 0.41
N LYS A 138 12.59 11.85 -0.92
CA LYS A 138 12.20 13.14 -1.49
C LYS A 138 10.78 13.54 -1.10
N PHE A 139 9.85 12.59 -1.06
CA PHE A 139 8.45 12.84 -0.69
C PHE A 139 8.28 13.18 0.80
N ILE A 140 8.90 12.42 1.70
CA ILE A 140 8.84 12.67 3.16
C ILE A 140 9.69 13.89 3.54
N GLY A 141 10.75 14.14 2.79
CA GLY A 141 11.72 15.22 3.03
C GLY A 141 12.77 14.83 4.07
N PHE A 142 13.28 13.60 4.00
CA PHE A 142 14.46 13.21 4.77
C PHE A 142 15.72 13.85 4.20
N ASP A 143 16.57 14.35 5.09
CA ASP A 143 17.81 15.04 4.78
C ASP A 143 18.99 14.07 4.96
N ARG A 144 19.39 13.41 3.88
CA ARG A 144 20.43 12.39 3.92
C ARG A 144 21.83 12.95 4.22
N GLU A 145 22.07 14.23 3.93
CA GLU A 145 23.40 14.84 4.06
C GLU A 145 23.61 15.46 5.44
N ASN A 146 22.65 16.26 5.91
CA ASN A 146 22.80 17.06 7.14
C ASN A 146 21.78 16.68 8.23
N GLY A 147 20.89 15.73 7.96
CA GLY A 147 19.85 15.32 8.91
C GLY A 147 20.39 14.47 10.06
N LEU A 148 19.79 14.65 11.23
CA LEU A 148 20.03 13.78 12.38
C LEU A 148 19.35 12.43 12.14
N ASN A 149 20.11 11.34 12.22
CA ASN A 149 19.57 9.99 12.13
C ASN A 149 18.81 9.63 13.42
N LEU A 150 17.49 9.46 13.31
CA LEU A 150 16.62 9.05 14.42
C LEU A 150 16.31 7.55 14.44
N GLY A 151 16.90 6.78 13.53
CA GLY A 151 16.70 5.35 13.36
C GLY A 151 16.18 5.00 11.97
N LYS A 152 15.36 3.94 11.89
CA LYS A 152 14.88 3.41 10.61
C LYS A 152 13.36 3.41 10.53
N VAL A 153 12.86 3.70 9.33
CA VAL A 153 11.44 3.49 9.00
C VAL A 153 11.15 1.99 9.06
N LYS A 154 10.30 1.58 10.01
CA LYS A 154 10.09 0.18 10.40
C LYS A 154 9.86 -0.79 9.23
N VAL A 155 9.14 -0.36 8.20
CA VAL A 155 8.68 -1.23 7.11
C VAL A 155 9.59 -1.22 5.90
N THR A 156 10.11 -0.05 5.52
CA THR A 156 11.00 0.10 4.35
C THR A 156 12.47 -0.04 4.71
N ASN A 157 12.80 -0.10 6.02
CA ASN A 157 14.16 -0.15 6.56
C ASN A 157 15.06 1.02 6.10
N SER A 158 14.44 2.13 5.68
CA SER A 158 15.12 3.34 5.22
C SER A 158 15.57 4.17 6.41
N ASP A 159 16.74 4.80 6.32
CA ASP A 159 17.25 5.68 7.37
C ASP A 159 16.41 6.96 7.48
N ALA A 160 15.93 7.25 8.69
CA ALA A 160 15.10 8.40 9.00
C ALA A 160 15.98 9.57 9.45
N ASN A 161 16.64 10.22 8.49
CA ASN A 161 17.46 11.40 8.74
C ASN A 161 16.59 12.66 8.66
N ILE A 162 16.40 13.35 9.80
CA ILE A 162 15.52 14.52 9.88
C ILE A 162 16.35 15.80 9.98
N ASN A 163 15.97 16.79 9.18
CA ASN A 163 16.56 18.12 9.25
C ASN A 163 16.22 18.78 10.61
N MET A 164 17.26 19.10 11.39
CA MET A 164 17.12 19.62 12.75
C MET A 164 16.55 21.04 12.81
N ASP A 165 16.91 21.89 11.86
CA ASP A 165 16.38 23.25 11.79
C ASP A 165 14.87 23.22 11.59
N ARG A 166 14.37 22.30 10.77
CA ARG A 166 12.94 22.12 10.54
C ARG A 166 12.19 21.60 11.76
N LEU A 167 12.82 20.78 12.61
CA LEU A 167 12.22 20.27 13.85
C LEU A 167 12.17 21.35 14.93
N LEU A 168 13.33 21.96 15.23
CA LEU A 168 13.46 22.90 16.34
C LEU A 168 12.71 24.20 16.09
N ASN A 169 12.75 24.74 14.87
CA ASN A 169 12.04 25.98 14.53
C ASN A 169 10.52 25.82 14.47
N LYS A 170 9.99 24.58 14.48
CA LYS A 170 8.55 24.30 14.47
C LYS A 170 8.00 23.84 15.81
N HIS A 171 8.74 24.05 16.91
CA HIS A 171 8.34 23.67 18.26
C HIS A 171 7.94 22.19 18.35
N PHE A 172 8.88 21.31 17.98
CA PHE A 172 8.70 19.86 18.09
C PHE A 172 8.33 19.45 19.53
N ALA A 173 7.27 18.65 19.66
CA ALA A 173 6.76 18.09 20.91
C ALA A 173 6.61 16.57 20.78
#